data_AF-A0A814N8M9-F1
#
_entry.id   AF-A0A814N8M9-F1
#
_cell.length_a   1.000
_cell.length_b   1.000
_cell.length_c   1.000
_cell.angle_alpha   90.00
_cell.angle_beta   90.00
_cell.angle_gamma   90.00
#
_symmetry.space_group_name_H-M   'P 1'
#
loop_
_entity.id
_entity.type
_entity.pdbx_description
1 polymer ?
#
loop_
_entity_poly.entity_id
_entity_poly.type
_entity_poly.pdbx_seq_one_letter_code
_entity_poly.pdbx_strand_id
1 'polypeptide(L)'
;MKINNCDSLDCFFKETRNKIDPISIPLQKETIEFKFELYKNLLNLKYDLNFNLNKEQFSALNKYVKEKPFKVVECDKNIGIGLISHENYNKLAIDHLNKPEFYLKIANDPLNDVKEFINNVLRELCYRKDISKSLLKKLLIDNGQLGNFRVLT
;
A
#
# COMPACT_ATOMS: atom_id res chain seq x y z
N MET A 1 17.49 -5.31 13.90
CA MET A 1 18.10 -6.14 14.96
C MET A 1 19.60 -5.89 14.92
N LYS A 2 20.22 -5.36 15.98
CA LYS A 2 21.69 -5.28 16.06
C LYS A 2 22.21 -6.71 16.25
N ILE A 3 23.02 -7.18 15.30
CA ILE A 3 23.62 -8.51 15.33
C ILE A 3 24.88 -8.37 16.17
N ASN A 4 24.87 -8.88 17.40
CA ASN A 4 26.10 -9.05 18.15
C ASN A 4 26.85 -10.24 17.52
N ASN A 5 28.15 -10.09 17.25
CA ASN A 5 29.00 -11.20 16.81
C ASN A 5 29.05 -12.24 17.94
N CYS A 6 28.34 -13.33 17.76
CA CYS A 6 28.24 -14.42 18.70
C CYS A 6 28.93 -15.63 18.08
N ASP A 7 30.20 -15.84 18.45
CA ASP A 7 31.12 -16.77 17.76
C ASP A 7 31.06 -18.21 18.31
N SER A 8 30.22 -18.46 19.32
CA SER A 8 30.09 -19.78 19.95
C SER A 8 28.63 -20.18 20.17
N LEU A 9 28.40 -21.49 20.13
CA LEU A 9 27.08 -22.11 20.27
C LEU A 9 26.47 -21.82 21.66
N ASP A 10 27.31 -21.75 22.70
CA ASP A 10 26.91 -21.37 24.06
C ASP A 10 26.47 -19.90 24.18
N CYS A 11 27.12 -19.00 23.44
CA CYS A 11 26.70 -17.60 23.36
C CYS A 11 25.30 -17.49 22.72
N PHE A 12 25.06 -18.23 21.63
CA PHE A 12 23.78 -18.21 20.91
C PHE A 12 22.63 -18.72 21.79
N PHE A 13 22.89 -19.77 22.57
CA PHE A 13 21.93 -20.29 23.55
C PHE A 13 21.58 -19.29 24.65
N LYS A 14 22.55 -18.53 25.17
CA LYS A 14 22.30 -17.51 26.20
C LYS A 14 21.44 -16.37 25.68
N GLU A 15 21.67 -15.91 24.45
CA GLU A 15 20.87 -14.84 23.84
C GLU A 15 19.45 -15.30 23.44
N THR A 16 19.30 -16.54 22.98
CA THR A 16 18.00 -17.09 22.58
C THR A 16 17.10 -17.43 23.75
N ARG A 17 17.64 -17.94 24.88
CA ARG A 17 16.87 -18.27 26.09
C ARG A 17 16.02 -17.11 26.62
N ASN A 18 16.47 -15.87 26.45
CA ASN A 18 15.73 -14.68 26.91
C ASN A 18 14.48 -14.34 26.08
N LYS A 19 14.19 -15.09 25.00
CA LYS A 19 13.08 -14.82 24.06
C LYS A 19 12.14 -16.01 23.86
N ILE A 20 12.33 -17.11 24.60
CA ILE A 20 11.56 -18.33 24.41
C ILE A 20 10.29 -18.24 25.28
N ASP A 21 9.12 -18.20 24.63
CA ASP A 21 7.83 -18.28 25.33
C ASP A 21 7.76 -19.56 26.17
N PRO A 22 7.22 -19.49 27.41
CA PRO A 22 7.20 -20.60 28.35
C PRO A 22 6.36 -21.80 27.91
N ILE A 23 5.59 -21.67 26.80
CA ILE A 23 4.72 -22.71 26.24
C ILE A 23 5.41 -23.45 25.08
N SER A 24 6.58 -23.01 24.62
CA SER A 24 7.23 -23.63 23.46
C SER A 24 7.85 -24.99 23.82
N ILE A 25 7.53 -25.97 22.96
CA ILE A 25 8.06 -27.33 23.01
C ILE A 25 9.60 -27.26 22.98
N PRO A 26 10.32 -28.02 23.82
CA PRO A 26 11.78 -28.01 23.80
C PRO A 26 12.27 -28.42 22.40
N LEU A 27 12.92 -27.49 21.73
CA LEU A 27 13.55 -27.74 20.44
C LEU A 27 14.59 -28.86 20.59
N GLN A 28 14.52 -29.87 19.74
CA GLN A 28 15.49 -30.96 19.69
C GLN A 28 16.89 -30.37 19.41
N LYS A 29 17.92 -30.96 20.02
CA LYS A 29 19.30 -30.46 19.99
C LYS A 29 19.79 -30.29 18.54
N GLU A 30 19.45 -31.24 17.68
CA GLU A 30 19.75 -31.29 16.26
C GLU A 30 19.17 -30.08 15.51
N THR A 31 17.96 -29.64 15.88
CA THR A 31 17.32 -28.46 15.26
C THR A 31 18.08 -27.18 15.61
N ILE A 32 18.64 -27.12 16.82
CA ILE A 32 19.35 -25.93 17.30
C ILE A 32 20.76 -25.88 16.71
N GLU A 33 21.43 -27.03 16.61
CA GLU A 33 22.70 -27.18 15.92
C GLU A 33 22.58 -26.79 14.43
N PHE A 34 21.56 -27.31 13.74
CA PHE A 34 21.28 -26.96 12.35
C PHE A 34 21.04 -25.45 12.18
N LYS A 35 20.27 -24.84 13.10
CA LYS A 35 20.00 -23.40 13.08
C LYS A 35 21.29 -22.58 13.27
N PHE A 36 22.16 -22.99 14.20
CA PHE A 36 23.45 -22.33 14.43
C PHE A 36 24.37 -22.45 13.21
N GLU A 37 24.46 -23.64 12.62
CA GLU A 37 25.27 -23.88 11.41
C GLU A 37 24.76 -23.05 10.22
N LEU A 38 23.45 -22.98 10.03
CA LEU A 38 22.83 -22.10 9.04
C LEU A 38 23.21 -20.64 9.26
N TYR A 39 23.16 -20.14 10.51
CA TYR A 39 23.59 -18.77 10.81
C TYR A 39 25.07 -18.54 10.50
N LYS A 40 25.94 -19.48 10.85
CA LYS A 40 27.37 -19.40 10.54
C LYS A 40 27.62 -19.35 9.03
N ASN A 41 26.88 -20.14 8.27
CA ASN A 41 26.94 -20.14 6.81
C ASN A 41 26.43 -18.82 6.21
N LEU A 42 25.36 -18.25 6.78
CA LEU A 42 24.83 -16.94 6.35
C LEU A 42 25.80 -15.80 6.62
N LEU A 43 26.55 -15.82 7.73
CA LEU A 43 27.57 -14.81 8.03
C LEU A 43 28.75 -14.85 7.05
N ASN A 44 29.01 -16.03 6.46
CA ASN A 44 30.07 -16.22 5.48
C ASN A 44 29.64 -15.91 4.04
N LEU A 45 28.35 -15.63 3.79
CA LEU A 45 27.89 -15.18 2.48
C LEU A 45 28.38 -13.76 2.22
N LYS A 46 29.46 -13.66 1.45
CA LYS A 46 29.85 -12.40 0.82
C LYS A 46 28.96 -12.22 -0.41
N TYR A 47 28.08 -11.24 -0.36
CA TYR A 47 27.38 -10.78 -1.56
C TYR A 47 28.42 -10.14 -2.47
N ASP A 48 28.59 -10.71 -3.67
CA ASP A 48 29.31 -10.01 -4.72
C ASP A 48 28.43 -8.84 -5.18
N LEU A 49 28.65 -7.68 -4.57
CA LEU A 49 28.00 -6.42 -4.93
C LEU A 49 28.68 -5.77 -6.14
N ASN A 50 29.50 -6.50 -6.89
CA ASN A 50 29.90 -6.08 -8.23
C ASN A 50 28.66 -6.07 -9.13
N PHE A 51 27.94 -4.96 -9.08
CA PHE A 51 26.93 -4.67 -10.07
C PHE A 51 27.63 -4.66 -11.43
N ASN A 52 27.26 -5.59 -12.31
CA ASN A 52 27.67 -5.58 -13.72
C ASN A 52 27.13 -4.35 -14.48
N LEU A 53 26.51 -3.40 -13.77
CA LEU A 53 25.89 -2.21 -14.31
C LEU A 53 26.68 -0.98 -13.86
N ASN A 54 27.01 -0.11 -14.80
CA ASN A 54 27.59 1.19 -14.51
C ASN A 54 26.55 2.12 -13.83
N LYS A 55 27.02 3.25 -13.29
CA LYS A 55 26.16 4.20 -12.54
C LYS A 55 24.99 4.73 -13.38
N GLU A 56 25.19 4.92 -14.68
CA GLU A 56 24.15 5.41 -15.59
C GLU A 56 23.07 4.35 -15.84
N GLN A 57 23.48 3.11 -16.07
CA GLN A 57 22.60 1.95 -16.20
C GLN A 57 21.80 1.71 -14.92
N PHE A 58 22.43 1.86 -13.76
CA PHE A 58 21.74 1.75 -12.48
C PHE A 58 20.70 2.88 -12.28
N SER A 59 21.05 4.10 -12.67
CA SER A 59 20.12 5.24 -12.66
C SER A 59 18.93 5.04 -13.60
N ALA A 60 19.21 4.57 -14.82
CA ALA A 60 18.18 4.24 -15.80
C ALA A 60 17.26 3.11 -15.32
N LEU A 61 17.82 2.06 -14.71
CA LEU A 61 17.05 0.95 -14.13
C LEU A 61 16.17 1.44 -12.98
N ASN A 62 16.69 2.24 -12.06
CA ASN A 62 15.90 2.81 -10.97
C ASN A 62 14.76 3.70 -11.48
N LYS A 63 15.03 4.51 -12.51
CA LYS A 63 14.01 5.31 -13.19
C LYS A 63 12.94 4.41 -13.81
N TYR A 64 13.35 3.37 -14.53
CA TYR A 64 12.46 2.38 -15.15
C TYR A 64 11.57 1.65 -14.13
N VAL A 65 12.15 1.20 -13.01
CA VAL A 65 11.42 0.51 -11.93
C VAL A 65 10.42 1.46 -11.24
N LYS A 66 10.78 2.74 -11.09
CA LYS A 66 9.91 3.76 -10.50
C LYS A 66 8.77 4.16 -11.43
N GLU A 67 9.08 4.40 -12.71
CA GLU A 67 8.11 4.88 -13.70
C GLU A 67 7.21 3.76 -14.24
N LYS A 68 7.67 2.50 -14.21
CA LYS A 68 6.96 1.31 -14.74
C LYS A 68 6.28 1.62 -16.08
N PRO A 69 7.07 1.94 -17.12
CA PRO A 69 6.54 2.52 -18.36
C PRO A 69 5.62 1.57 -19.15
N PHE A 70 5.60 0.27 -18.79
CA PHE A 70 4.74 -0.74 -19.40
C PHE A 70 3.88 -1.43 -18.35
N LYS A 71 2.69 -1.83 -18.78
CA LYS A 71 1.78 -2.68 -18.04
C LYS A 71 1.63 -4.02 -18.78
N VAL A 72 1.63 -5.09 -17.99
CA VAL A 72 1.28 -6.42 -18.48
C VAL A 72 -0.24 -6.53 -18.44
N VAL A 73 -0.86 -6.84 -19.57
CA VAL A 73 -2.32 -6.98 -19.69
C VAL A 73 -2.67 -8.34 -20.26
N GLU A 74 -3.77 -8.91 -19.78
CA GLU A 74 -4.33 -10.13 -20.32
C GLU A 74 -5.13 -9.80 -21.58
N CYS A 75 -4.83 -10.49 -22.68
CA CYS A 75 -5.62 -10.40 -23.91
C CYS A 75 -6.81 -11.37 -23.82
N ASP A 76 -7.91 -11.05 -24.50
CA ASP A 76 -9.16 -11.79 -24.36
C ASP A 76 -8.98 -13.29 -24.72
N LYS A 77 -9.73 -14.13 -23.99
CA LYS A 77 -9.90 -15.59 -24.11
C LYS A 77 -8.85 -16.32 -24.98
N ASN A 78 -7.75 -16.74 -24.35
CA ASN A 78 -6.74 -17.68 -24.85
C ASN A 78 -5.68 -17.13 -25.83
N ILE A 79 -5.61 -15.81 -26.04
CA ILE A 79 -4.65 -15.22 -27.00
C ILE A 79 -3.28 -14.94 -26.35
N GLY A 80 -3.22 -14.76 -25.03
CA GLY A 80 -1.98 -14.65 -24.26
C GLY A 80 -1.86 -13.36 -23.43
N ILE A 81 -0.64 -13.03 -23.05
CA ILE A 81 -0.30 -11.85 -22.26
C ILE A 81 0.38 -10.83 -23.16
N GLY A 82 -0.11 -9.58 -23.14
CA GLY A 82 0.46 -8.47 -23.89
C GLY A 82 1.22 -7.47 -23.01
N LEU A 83 2.27 -6.86 -23.57
CA LEU A 83 2.91 -5.69 -22.99
C LEU A 83 2.38 -4.43 -23.68
N ILE A 84 1.86 -3.49 -22.91
CA ILE A 84 1.36 -2.20 -23.40
C ILE A 84 2.02 -1.06 -22.64
N SER A 85 2.30 0.06 -23.32
CA SER A 85 2.79 1.25 -22.62
C SER A 85 1.73 1.79 -21.67
N HIS A 86 2.15 2.40 -20.56
CA HIS A 86 1.25 2.96 -19.57
C HIS A 86 0.36 4.07 -20.18
N GLU A 87 0.91 4.86 -21.10
CA GLU A 87 0.20 5.89 -21.84
C GLU A 87 -0.95 5.29 -22.67
N ASN A 88 -0.67 4.24 -23.46
CA ASN A 88 -1.68 3.57 -24.26
C ASN A 88 -2.73 2.87 -23.39
N TYR A 89 -2.30 2.26 -22.28
CA TYR A 89 -3.21 1.65 -21.32
C TYR A 89 -4.19 2.68 -20.73
N ASN A 90 -3.69 3.84 -20.28
CA ASN A 90 -4.53 4.88 -19.71
C ASN A 90 -5.49 5.46 -20.74
N LYS A 91 -5.04 5.65 -21.98
CA LYS A 91 -5.90 6.08 -23.08
C LYS A 91 -7.04 5.08 -23.32
N LEU A 92 -6.73 3.79 -23.45
CA LEU A 92 -7.73 2.74 -23.64
C LEU A 92 -8.70 2.64 -22.45
N ALA A 93 -8.20 2.77 -21.23
CA ALA A 93 -9.02 2.75 -20.02
C ALA A 93 -10.00 3.93 -19.99
N ILE A 94 -9.53 5.14 -20.29
CA ILE A 94 -10.37 6.35 -20.36
C ILE A 94 -11.40 6.22 -21.48
N ASP A 95 -10.99 5.77 -22.66
CA ASP A 95 -11.89 5.55 -23.81
C ASP A 95 -12.98 4.53 -23.47
N HIS A 96 -12.63 3.47 -22.73
CA HIS A 96 -13.60 2.48 -22.26
C HIS A 96 -14.56 3.03 -21.21
N LEU A 97 -14.05 3.76 -20.21
CA LEU A 97 -14.85 4.36 -19.13
C LEU A 97 -15.80 5.46 -19.65
N ASN A 98 -15.44 6.12 -20.75
CA ASN A 98 -16.28 7.14 -21.37
C ASN A 98 -17.42 6.57 -22.23
N LYS A 99 -17.54 5.25 -22.40
CA LYS A 99 -18.61 4.65 -23.19
C LYS A 99 -19.96 4.75 -22.44
N PRO A 100 -20.92 5.56 -22.93
CA PRO A 100 -22.20 5.77 -22.27
C PRO A 100 -23.08 4.52 -22.29
N GLU A 101 -22.79 3.57 -23.18
CA GLU A 101 -23.45 2.27 -23.29
C GLU A 101 -23.23 1.38 -22.06
N PHE A 102 -22.08 1.53 -21.40
CA PHE A 102 -21.66 0.68 -20.28
C PHE A 102 -21.64 1.41 -18.94
N TYR A 103 -21.35 2.72 -18.96
CA TYR A 103 -21.19 3.52 -17.75
C TYR A 103 -22.07 4.78 -17.80
N LEU A 104 -22.83 4.98 -16.73
CA LEU A 104 -23.55 6.23 -16.52
C LEU A 104 -22.58 7.29 -16.01
N LYS A 105 -22.44 8.38 -16.76
CA LYS A 105 -21.62 9.51 -16.34
C LYS A 105 -22.33 10.23 -15.19
N ILE A 106 -21.67 10.32 -14.06
CA ILE A 106 -22.18 11.09 -12.93
C ILE A 106 -22.04 12.58 -13.28
N ALA A 107 -23.15 13.31 -13.30
CA ALA A 107 -23.19 14.71 -13.73
C ALA A 107 -22.47 15.65 -12.75
N ASN A 108 -22.58 15.37 -11.46
CA ASN A 108 -21.96 16.13 -10.37
C ASN A 108 -21.23 15.18 -9.42
N ASP A 109 -20.26 15.70 -8.65
CA ASP A 109 -19.70 14.95 -7.54
C ASP A 109 -20.80 14.68 -6.50
N PRO A 110 -21.20 13.41 -6.26
CA PRO A 110 -22.27 13.09 -5.33
C PRO A 110 -21.98 13.60 -3.92
N LEU A 111 -20.69 13.75 -3.56
CA LEU A 111 -20.29 14.29 -2.28
C LEU A 111 -20.68 15.77 -2.15
N ASN A 112 -20.58 16.54 -3.23
CA ASN A 112 -20.98 17.94 -3.24
C ASN A 112 -22.49 18.08 -3.17
N ASP A 113 -23.23 17.23 -3.90
CA ASP A 113 -24.71 17.22 -3.86
C ASP A 113 -25.21 16.91 -2.44
N VAL A 114 -24.61 15.90 -1.77
CA VAL A 114 -24.97 15.53 -0.39
C VAL A 114 -24.60 16.65 0.61
N LYS A 115 -23.44 17.29 0.44
CA LYS A 115 -23.05 18.44 1.27
C LYS A 115 -24.03 19.59 1.12
N GLU A 116 -24.42 19.91 -0.11
CA GLU A 116 -25.36 20.98 -0.38
C GLU A 116 -26.74 20.69 0.23
N PHE A 117 -27.23 19.45 0.08
CA PHE A 117 -28.46 19.00 0.73
C PHE A 117 -28.40 19.17 2.25
N ILE A 118 -27.35 18.70 2.90
CA ILE A 118 -27.19 18.80 4.37
C ILE A 118 -27.11 20.27 4.80
N ASN A 119 -26.37 21.10 4.07
CA ASN A 119 -26.27 22.53 4.35
C ASN A 119 -27.64 23.22 4.26
N ASN A 120 -28.47 22.85 3.28
CA ASN A 120 -29.82 23.38 3.14
C ASN A 120 -30.72 22.94 4.32
N VAL A 121 -30.69 21.66 4.70
CA VAL A 121 -31.43 21.15 5.87
C VAL A 121 -31.02 21.87 7.16
N LEU A 122 -29.71 22.05 7.39
CA LEU A 122 -29.22 22.76 8.58
C LEU A 122 -29.64 24.22 8.60
N ARG A 123 -29.65 24.90 7.44
CA ARG A 123 -30.15 26.28 7.33
C ARG A 123 -31.64 26.37 7.63
N GLU A 124 -32.45 25.42 7.16
CA GLU A 124 -33.88 25.37 7.46
C GLU A 124 -34.15 25.17 8.95
N LEU A 125 -33.47 24.21 9.60
CA LEU A 125 -33.61 23.97 11.04
C LEU A 125 -33.24 25.22 11.86
N CYS A 126 -32.23 25.98 11.41
CA CYS A 126 -31.86 27.22 12.06
C CYS A 126 -32.92 28.32 11.86
N TYR A 127 -33.51 28.41 10.65
CA TYR A 127 -34.59 29.35 10.35
C TYR A 127 -35.84 29.06 11.21
N ARG A 128 -36.18 27.78 11.38
CA ARG A 128 -37.27 27.31 12.25
C ARG A 128 -36.98 27.46 13.75
N LYS A 129 -35.76 27.87 14.11
CA LYS A 129 -35.24 27.99 15.49
C LYS A 129 -35.11 26.64 16.24
N ASP A 130 -35.10 25.52 15.51
CA ASP A 130 -34.85 24.19 16.09
C ASP A 130 -33.38 24.03 16.52
N ILE A 131 -32.47 24.75 15.87
CA ILE A 131 -31.05 24.82 16.23
C ILE A 131 -30.55 26.26 16.35
N SER A 132 -29.56 26.47 17.22
CA SER A 132 -28.97 27.79 17.44
C SER A 132 -28.03 28.20 16.30
N LYS A 133 -27.88 29.52 16.08
CA LYS A 133 -26.93 30.06 15.09
C LYS A 133 -25.48 29.69 15.40
N SER A 134 -25.12 29.54 16.67
CA SER A 134 -23.77 29.12 17.08
C SER A 134 -23.52 27.66 16.75
N LEU A 135 -24.52 26.79 16.90
CA LEU A 135 -24.43 25.38 16.54
C LEU A 135 -24.32 25.19 15.02
N LEU A 136 -25.12 25.93 14.23
CA LEU A 136 -25.00 25.94 12.78
C LEU A 136 -23.59 26.33 12.33
N LYS A 137 -23.03 27.38 12.94
CA LYS A 137 -21.67 27.84 12.63
C LYS A 137 -20.61 26.77 12.90
N LYS A 138 -20.72 26.04 14.02
CA LYS A 138 -19.81 24.92 14.32
C LYS A 138 -19.96 23.77 13.32
N LEU A 139 -21.20 23.38 12.99
CA LEU A 139 -21.44 22.25 12.06
C LEU A 139 -20.95 22.54 10.63
N LEU A 140 -21.02 23.80 10.17
CA LEU A 140 -20.57 24.20 8.84
C LEU A 140 -19.07 24.52 8.75
N ILE A 141 -18.46 25.10 9.80
CA ILE A 141 -17.08 25.59 9.77
C ILE A 141 -16.08 24.56 10.31
N ASP A 142 -16.43 23.80 11.35
CA ASP A 142 -15.49 22.88 12.01
C ASP A 142 -15.41 21.50 11.35
N ASN A 143 -15.88 21.35 10.10
CA ASN A 143 -15.94 20.06 9.39
C ASN A 143 -16.51 18.96 10.28
N GLY A 144 -17.81 19.01 10.61
CA GLY A 144 -18.52 17.82 11.08
C GLY A 144 -18.45 16.76 9.97
N GLN A 145 -17.35 16.00 9.92
CA GLN A 145 -16.96 15.19 8.78
C GLN A 145 -18.03 14.13 8.51
N LEU A 146 -18.81 14.34 7.44
CA LEU A 146 -19.28 13.20 6.66
C LEU A 146 -18.01 12.46 6.23
N GLY A 147 -17.89 11.20 6.66
CA GLY A 147 -16.67 10.41 6.46
C GLY A 147 -16.16 10.51 5.02
N ASN A 148 -14.83 10.43 4.87
CA ASN A 148 -14.20 10.42 3.56
C ASN A 148 -14.64 9.18 2.80
N PHE A 149 -15.54 9.34 1.83
CA PHE A 149 -15.78 8.30 0.84
C PHE A 149 -14.63 8.32 -0.16
N ARG A 150 -13.93 7.21 -0.29
CA ARG A 150 -13.01 6.98 -1.41
C ARG A 150 -13.85 6.87 -2.67
N VAL A 151 -13.93 7.94 -3.45
CA VAL A 151 -14.26 7.84 -4.86
C VAL A 151 -12.99 7.40 -5.57
N LEU A 152 -13.02 6.21 -6.17
CA LEU A 152 -11.96 5.75 -7.05
C LEU A 152 -12.09 6.56 -8.36
N THR A 153 -11.35 7.68 -8.42
CA THR A 153 -11.12 8.46 -9.65
C THR A 153 -10.00 7.84 -10.47
#